data_AF-A0A137QL99-F1
#
_entry.id   AF-A0A137QL99-F1
#
_cell.length_a   1.000
_cell.length_b   1.000
_cell.length_c   1.000
_cell.angle_alpha   90.00
_cell.angle_beta   90.00
_cell.angle_gamma   90.00
#
_symmetry.space_group_name_H-M   'P 1'
#
loop_
_entity.id
_entity.type
_entity.pdbx_description
1 polymer ?
#
loop_
_entity_poly.entity_id
_entity_poly.type
_entity_poly.pdbx_seq_one_letter_code
_entity_poly.pdbx_strand_id
1 'polypeptide(L)'
;MLEPSTPNLFPTRFTPPPAPVVIDGEPEFEITHIVDSKIDRCRACKLLYKVIWLGYEDTEDELSWLPTTKLVSNFHAAYPHKPGPLPSL
;
A
#
# COMPACT_ATOMS: atom_id res chain seq x y z
N MET A 1 -22.91 36.26 -27.17
CA MET A 1 -22.78 34.88 -27.68
C MET A 1 -21.83 34.19 -26.73
N LEU A 2 -22.34 33.30 -25.86
CA LEU A 2 -21.53 32.56 -24.91
C LEU A 2 -21.32 31.16 -25.49
N GLU A 3 -20.08 30.78 -25.76
CA GLU A 3 -19.73 29.42 -26.19
C GLU A 3 -19.93 28.42 -25.04
N PRO A 4 -20.42 27.19 -25.33
CA PRO A 4 -20.59 26.17 -24.31
C PRO A 4 -19.22 25.60 -23.93
N SER A 5 -18.88 25.68 -22.64
CA SER A 5 -17.70 25.02 -22.08
C SER A 5 -17.76 23.52 -22.36
N THR A 6 -16.69 22.99 -22.94
CA THR A 6 -16.48 21.57 -23.19
C THR A 6 -16.72 20.77 -21.91
N PRO A 7 -17.65 19.80 -21.86
CA PRO A 7 -17.72 18.90 -20.72
C PRO A 7 -16.43 18.08 -20.67
N ASN A 8 -15.86 17.95 -19.48
CA ASN A 8 -14.62 17.24 -19.21
C ASN A 8 -14.74 15.78 -19.73
N LEU A 9 -13.93 15.43 -20.74
CA LEU A 9 -14.04 14.19 -21.54
C LEU A 9 -13.46 12.93 -20.86
N PHE A 10 -13.08 13.02 -19.59
CA PHE A 10 -12.54 11.88 -18.85
C PHE A 10 -13.59 11.44 -17.82
N PRO A 11 -14.40 10.41 -18.12
CA PRO A 11 -15.23 9.81 -17.08
C PRO A 11 -14.24 9.20 -16.09
N THR A 12 -14.23 9.77 -14.90
CA THR A 12 -13.47 9.37 -13.73
C THR A 12 -13.54 7.86 -13.57
N ARG A 13 -12.56 7.13 -14.11
CA ARG A 13 -12.40 5.70 -13.87
C ARG A 13 -11.72 5.56 -12.52
N PHE A 14 -12.44 5.88 -11.45
CA PHE A 14 -12.14 5.27 -10.16
C PHE A 14 -12.55 3.81 -10.30
N THR A 15 -11.58 2.93 -10.61
CA THR A 15 -11.79 1.51 -10.35
C THR A 15 -12.11 1.39 -8.87
N PRO A 16 -13.28 0.85 -8.50
CA PRO A 16 -13.59 0.68 -7.09
C PRO A 16 -12.51 -0.22 -6.49
N PRO A 17 -12.08 0.05 -5.25
CA PRO A 17 -11.13 -0.81 -4.58
C PRO A 17 -11.64 -2.26 -4.58
N PRO A 18 -10.74 -3.25 -4.78
CA PRO A 18 -11.08 -4.64 -4.64
C PRO A 18 -11.68 -4.89 -3.25
N ALA A 19 -12.70 -5.73 -3.20
CA ALA A 19 -13.27 -6.15 -1.93
C ALA A 19 -12.20 -6.89 -1.11
N PRO A 20 -12.14 -6.70 0.23
CA PRO A 20 -11.26 -7.47 1.08
C PRO A 20 -11.57 -8.96 0.98
N VAL A 21 -10.53 -9.78 0.96
CA VAL A 21 -10.61 -11.24 1.01
C VAL A 21 -10.72 -11.63 2.48
N VAL A 22 -11.75 -12.37 2.87
CA VAL A 22 -11.87 -12.85 4.25
C VAL A 22 -11.04 -14.12 4.43
N ILE A 23 -9.99 -14.05 5.23
CA ILE A 23 -9.18 -15.22 5.63
C ILE A 23 -9.32 -15.40 7.15
N ASP A 24 -9.71 -16.60 7.57
CA ASP A 24 -9.97 -16.94 8.98
C ASP A 24 -11.04 -16.06 9.68
N GLY A 25 -11.94 -15.44 8.91
CA GLY A 25 -12.96 -14.53 9.42
C GLY A 25 -12.52 -13.06 9.50
N GLU A 26 -11.26 -12.76 9.19
CA GLU A 26 -10.71 -11.40 9.17
C GLU A 26 -10.52 -10.89 7.73
N PRO A 27 -10.81 -9.60 7.45
CA PRO A 27 -10.60 -9.01 6.13
C PRO A 27 -9.11 -8.77 5.85
N GLU A 28 -8.55 -9.50 4.88
CA GLU A 28 -7.24 -9.27 4.28
C GLU A 28 -7.38 -8.48 2.98
N PHE A 29 -6.52 -7.46 2.81
CA PHE A 29 -6.50 -6.63 1.61
C PHE A 29 -5.24 -6.93 0.80
N GLU A 30 -5.36 -6.89 -0.53
CA GLU A 30 -4.24 -7.11 -1.43
C GLU A 30 -3.34 -5.86 -1.48
N ILE A 31 -2.03 -6.07 -1.31
CA ILE A 31 -1.02 -5.01 -1.37
C ILE A 31 -0.45 -4.97 -2.78
N THR A 32 -0.47 -3.81 -3.44
CA THR A 32 0.18 -3.63 -4.74
C THR A 32 1.69 -3.76 -4.60
N HIS A 33 2.30 -2.92 -3.75
CA HIS A 33 3.74 -2.93 -3.49
C HIS A 33 4.12 -2.18 -2.20
N ILE A 34 5.35 -2.42 -1.73
CA ILE A 34 5.95 -1.72 -0.61
C ILE A 34 6.75 -0.53 -1.16
N VAL A 35 6.47 0.67 -0.65
CA VAL A 35 7.16 1.90 -1.06
C VAL A 35 8.22 2.35 -0.06
N ASP A 36 8.09 1.96 1.21
CA ASP A 36 9.05 2.34 2.24
C ASP A 36 9.06 1.38 3.43
N SER A 37 10.08 1.50 4.27
CA SER A 37 10.21 0.78 5.53
C SER A 37 10.86 1.68 6.58
N LYS A 38 10.39 1.61 7.82
CA LYS A 38 10.95 2.38 8.94
C LYS A 38 11.04 1.56 10.22
N ILE A 39 11.92 2.00 11.11
CA ILE A 39 11.99 1.50 12.48
C ILE A 39 11.28 2.48 13.42
N ASP A 40 10.12 2.09 13.94
CA ASP A 40 9.41 2.80 15.00
C ASP A 40 9.89 2.29 16.38
N ARG A 41 10.67 3.12 17.08
CA ARG A 41 11.24 2.77 18.40
C ARG A 41 10.23 2.85 19.53
N CYS A 42 9.06 3.45 19.30
CA CYS A 42 8.01 3.62 20.30
C CYS A 42 7.06 2.41 20.38
N ARG A 43 7.17 1.46 19.44
CA ARG A 43 6.30 0.27 19.36
C ARG A 43 7.05 -1.02 19.68
N ALA A 44 6.30 -2.03 20.14
CA ALA A 44 6.83 -3.38 20.35
C ALA A 44 7.29 -4.02 19.04
N CYS A 45 6.45 -3.92 17.99
CA CYS A 45 6.85 -4.23 16.61
C CYS A 45 7.58 -3.02 16.04
N LYS A 46 8.91 -3.10 16.01
CA LYS A 46 9.74 -1.97 15.63
C LYS A 46 9.78 -1.74 14.12
N LEU A 47 9.59 -2.77 13.30
CA LEU A 47 9.70 -2.64 11.85
C LEU A 47 8.31 -2.49 11.22
N LEU A 48 8.13 -1.40 10.47
CA LEU A 48 6.90 -1.12 9.75
C LEU A 48 7.21 -0.89 8.28
N TYR A 49 6.31 -1.35 7.42
CA TYR A 49 6.37 -1.16 5.97
C TYR A 49 5.23 -0.28 5.52
N LYS A 50 5.55 0.68 4.65
CA LYS A 50 4.57 1.51 3.97
C LYS A 50 4.13 0.76 2.71
N VAL A 51 2.88 0.36 2.68
CA VAL A 51 2.28 -0.40 1.59
C VAL A 51 1.29 0.47 0.83
N ILE A 52 1.19 0.22 -0.47
CA ILE A 52 0.07 0.69 -1.29
C ILE A 52 -0.94 -0.42 -1.38
N TRP A 53 -2.20 -0.13 -1.06
CA TRP A 53 -3.29 -1.08 -1.24
C TRP A 53 -3.77 -1.10 -2.67
N LEU A 54 -3.99 -2.31 -3.20
CA LEU A 54 -4.51 -2.49 -4.55
C LEU A 54 -5.89 -1.84 -4.66
N GLY A 55 -6.09 -1.00 -5.68
CA GLY A 55 -7.34 -0.30 -5.97
C GLY A 55 -7.73 0.84 -5.01
N TYR A 56 -6.86 1.18 -4.07
CA TYR A 56 -6.96 2.42 -3.27
C TYR A 56 -5.95 3.48 -3.75
N GLU A 57 -5.31 3.26 -4.89
CA GLU A 57 -4.44 4.22 -5.57
C GLU A 57 -5.24 5.50 -5.86
N ASP A 58 -4.71 6.67 -5.50
CA ASP A 58 -5.40 7.98 -5.58
C ASP A 58 -6.47 8.22 -4.51
N THR A 59 -6.44 7.48 -3.39
CA THR A 59 -7.31 7.73 -2.24
C THR A 59 -6.51 8.13 -1.00
N GLU A 60 -7.15 8.80 -0.05
CA GLU A 60 -6.52 9.17 1.24
C GLU A 60 -6.05 7.92 2.03
N ASP A 61 -6.67 6.77 1.79
CA ASP A 61 -6.35 5.48 2.40
C ASP A 61 -5.38 4.63 1.56
N GLU A 62 -4.77 5.18 0.51
CA GLU A 62 -3.84 4.46 -0.39
C GLU A 62 -2.70 3.80 0.39
N LEU A 63 -2.20 4.49 1.42
CA LEU A 63 -0.94 4.18 2.08
C LEU A 63 -1.15 3.84 3.55
N SER A 64 -0.68 2.66 3.95
CA SER A 64 -0.73 2.25 5.36
C SER A 64 0.61 1.71 5.86
N TRP A 65 0.86 1.88 7.16
CA TRP A 65 2.04 1.36 7.84
C TRP A 65 1.70 0.05 8.54
N LEU A 66 2.23 -1.07 8.04
CA LEU A 66 1.93 -2.40 8.56
C LEU A 66 3.18 -3.14 9.05
N PRO A 67 3.06 -3.92 10.13
CA PRO A 67 4.08 -4.88 10.54
C PRO A 67 3.96 -6.16 9.67
N THR A 68 4.16 -6.05 8.35
CA THR A 68 4.07 -7.21 7.44
C THR A 68 5.44 -7.81 7.14
N THR A 69 5.48 -9.13 6.95
CA THR A 69 6.68 -9.89 6.56
C THR A 69 6.51 -10.64 5.24
N LYS A 70 5.27 -10.80 4.74
CA LYS A 70 4.97 -11.71 3.62
C LYS A 70 5.43 -11.21 2.24
N LEU A 71 5.68 -9.90 2.08
CA LEU A 71 6.02 -9.28 0.79
C LEU A 71 7.35 -8.49 0.81
N VAL A 72 8.14 -8.64 1.87
CA VAL A 72 9.34 -7.81 2.09
C VAL A 72 10.56 -8.29 1.30
N SER A 73 10.59 -9.56 0.86
CA SER A 73 11.74 -10.15 0.16
C SER A 73 12.04 -9.44 -1.17
N ASN A 74 11.02 -9.18 -1.99
CA ASN A 74 11.21 -8.48 -3.27
C ASN A 74 11.61 -7.01 -3.05
N PHE A 75 11.04 -6.38 -2.03
CA PHE A 75 11.41 -5.01 -1.63
C PHE A 75 12.88 -4.91 -1.22
N HIS A 76 13.37 -5.81 -0.37
CA HIS A 76 14.78 -5.79 0.06
C HIS A 76 15.77 -6.25 -1.01
N ALA A 77 15.32 -7.03 -2.01
CA ALA A 77 16.12 -7.31 -3.20
C ALA A 77 16.39 -6.03 -4.01
N ALA A 78 15.39 -5.15 -4.14
CA ALA A 78 15.53 -3.85 -4.83
C ALA A 78 16.18 -2.77 -3.95
N TYR A 79 15.92 -2.80 -2.64
CA TYR A 79 16.34 -1.79 -1.68
C TYR A 79 17.08 -2.40 -0.48
N PRO A 80 18.28 -2.98 -0.67
CA PRO A 80 18.99 -3.70 0.39
C PRO A 80 19.47 -2.80 1.56
N HIS A 81 19.48 -1.47 1.36
CA HIS A 81 19.88 -0.49 2.38
C HIS A 81 18.72 -0.09 3.31
N LYS A 82 17.49 -0.45 2.98
CA LYS A 82 16.30 -0.11 3.77
C LYS A 82 16.24 -1.03 4.99
N PRO A 83 15.69 -0.55 6.12
CA PRO A 83 15.56 -1.38 7.32
C PRO A 83 14.68 -2.60 7.03
N GLY A 84 15.22 -3.79 7.23
CA GLY A 84 14.55 -5.06 6.98
C GLY A 84 14.48 -5.95 8.21
N PRO A 85 13.78 -7.09 8.12
CA PRO A 85 13.81 -8.09 9.17
C PRO A 85 15.25 -8.59 9.25
N LEU A 86 15.77 -8.77 10.46
CA LEU A 86 17.09 -9.42 10.60
C LEU A 86 16.99 -10.79 9.91
N PRO A 87 17.96 -11.15 9.04
CA PRO A 87 17.98 -12.49 8.48
C PRO A 87 18.02 -13.47 9.65
N SER A 88 17.07 -14.40 9.66
CA SER A 88 17.07 -15.51 10.61
C SER A 88 18.42 -16.22 10.45
N LEU A 89 19.24 -16.18 11.50
CA LEU A 89 20.57 -16.82 11.55
C LEU A 89 20.42 -18.35 11.56
#